data_AF-A0A371PBC1-F1
#
_entry.id   AF-A0A371PBC1-F1
#
_cell.length_a   1.000
_cell.length_b   1.000
_cell.length_c   1.000
_cell.angle_alpha   90.00
_cell.angle_beta   90.00
_cell.angle_gamma   90.00
#
_symmetry.space_group_name_H-M   'P 1'
#
loop_
_entity.id
_entity.type
_entity.pdbx_description
1 polymer ?
#
loop_
_entity_poly.entity_id
_entity_poly.type
_entity_poly.pdbx_seq_one_letter_code
_entity_poly.pdbx_strand_id
1 'polypeptide(L)'
;MSEREGVAFPSDSSTSAARTVMADALRKADPVGARAVENETNWRRNYLVHFRRAVEAGVGEATAAHAIAADGLRSAHDLMRFGDLPLDQAIDGSALTQAFHTRTVEGAGEAETELSIPYRGQRLSGRALVDQLDRWVADGVITRSASEAVQTVQDNPQWLRLDGDTVVVLGAGAEMGPYRALLRWGAQVVALDLPRDDVQERIRTLATESAGRTFVPARILTHGDDTGADLLTELPGIAHWLGGLPGRLVLGNYCYADGGTHVRLSMAADALAQHLVDQRDDTALAFLATPTDTFAVPAEEVQRANELYSSRSRLVRAPLRMVSGGRLLQRHYPPGADPGICDALVPQQGPNYALAKRLQRWRATTARASGTTVSLNVAPATRTRSVVKNKALAAAYAGSHRFGVEIFDPATSNTLMAALLVHDLRAGAAPQAEPWQDEAVNAAHGGLWTAAYDPRSALGLAAVLGIGALRG
;
A
#
# COMPACT_ATOMS: atom_id res chain seq x y z
N MET A 1 -4.30 34.69 -11.50
CA MET A 1 -4.65 33.39 -10.89
C MET A 1 -3.76 32.37 -11.58
N SER A 2 -2.86 31.70 -10.87
CA SER A 2 -2.08 30.62 -11.49
C SER A 2 -3.06 29.52 -11.86
N GLU A 3 -3.15 29.15 -13.14
CA GLU A 3 -3.85 27.93 -13.55
C GLU A 3 -3.28 26.78 -12.72
N ARG A 4 -4.15 26.04 -12.03
CA ARG A 4 -3.75 24.85 -11.28
C ARG A 4 -3.62 23.72 -12.27
N GLU A 5 -2.41 23.46 -12.75
CA GLU A 5 -2.20 22.34 -13.67
C GLU A 5 -2.38 21.00 -12.93
N GLY A 6 -3.29 20.16 -13.45
CA GLY A 6 -3.55 18.81 -12.97
C GLY A 6 -4.38 18.69 -11.68
N VAL A 7 -4.34 17.51 -11.07
CA VAL A 7 -5.08 17.21 -9.83
C VAL A 7 -4.55 18.06 -8.68
N ALA A 8 -5.39 18.81 -7.98
CA ALA A 8 -5.00 19.72 -6.92
C ALA A 8 -6.04 19.82 -5.79
N PHE A 9 -5.58 20.28 -4.62
CA PHE A 9 -6.46 20.69 -3.53
C PHE A 9 -7.20 22.00 -3.89
N PRO A 10 -8.39 22.25 -3.32
CA PRO A 10 -9.16 23.47 -3.58
C PRO A 10 -8.50 24.72 -2.97
N SER A 11 -7.64 24.54 -1.97
CA SER A 11 -6.78 25.57 -1.38
C SER A 11 -5.36 25.03 -1.28
N ASP A 12 -4.38 25.88 -1.00
CA ASP A 12 -2.98 25.45 -0.82
C ASP A 12 -2.76 24.64 0.49
N SER A 13 -3.83 24.39 1.26
CA SER A 13 -3.77 23.68 2.55
C SER A 13 -4.23 22.23 2.47
N SER A 14 -3.27 21.32 2.26
CA SER A 14 -3.50 19.87 2.42
C SER A 14 -4.00 19.48 3.81
N THR A 15 -3.64 20.22 4.86
CA THR A 15 -4.15 20.03 6.22
C THR A 15 -5.65 20.24 6.32
N SER A 16 -6.17 21.31 5.70
CA SER A 16 -7.61 21.63 5.74
C SER A 16 -8.42 20.55 5.01
N ALA A 17 -7.92 20.11 3.85
CA ALA A 17 -8.51 19.03 3.09
C ALA A 17 -8.54 17.72 3.91
N ALA A 18 -7.40 17.32 4.49
CA ALA A 18 -7.31 16.10 5.30
C ALA A 18 -8.28 16.08 6.49
N ARG A 19 -8.46 17.21 7.17
CA ARG A 19 -9.42 17.35 8.27
C ARG A 19 -10.85 17.22 7.80
N THR A 20 -11.19 17.88 6.69
CA THR A 20 -12.54 17.83 6.12
C THR A 20 -12.88 16.39 5.73
N VAL A 21 -12.01 15.73 4.96
CA VAL A 21 -12.17 14.33 4.55
C VAL A 21 -12.35 13.39 5.74
N MET A 22 -11.50 13.51 6.77
CA MET A 22 -11.59 12.63 7.94
C MET A 22 -12.84 12.92 8.79
N ALA A 23 -13.24 14.18 8.94
CA ALA A 23 -14.47 14.54 9.65
C ALA A 23 -15.71 14.00 8.93
N ASP A 24 -15.75 14.15 7.61
CA ASP A 24 -16.84 13.67 6.76
C ASP A 24 -16.95 12.15 6.80
N ALA A 25 -15.81 11.43 6.73
CA ALA A 25 -15.76 9.98 6.86
C ALA A 25 -16.36 9.49 8.18
N LEU A 26 -16.03 10.16 9.30
CA LEU A 26 -16.53 9.78 10.62
C LEU A 26 -17.98 10.20 10.87
N ARG A 27 -18.55 11.13 10.09
CA ARG A 27 -19.76 11.85 10.48
C ARG A 27 -20.97 10.96 10.78
N LYS A 28 -21.15 9.88 10.02
CA LYS A 28 -22.26 8.94 10.23
C LYS A 28 -21.97 7.91 11.31
N ALA A 29 -20.78 7.30 11.27
CA ALA A 29 -20.39 6.20 12.17
C ALA A 29 -20.01 6.67 13.58
N ASP A 30 -19.34 7.82 13.69
CA ASP A 30 -18.89 8.40 14.95
C ASP A 30 -18.97 9.93 14.93
N PRO A 31 -20.17 10.50 15.17
CA PRO A 31 -20.37 11.96 15.21
C PRO A 31 -19.55 12.68 16.28
N VAL A 32 -19.11 11.99 17.33
CA VAL A 32 -18.20 12.56 18.35
C VAL A 32 -16.79 12.66 17.78
N GLY A 33 -16.33 11.63 17.07
CA GLY A 33 -15.05 11.61 16.36
C GLY A 33 -14.97 12.67 15.28
N ALA A 34 -16.01 12.82 14.47
CA ALA A 34 -16.10 13.87 13.45
C ALA A 34 -15.92 15.27 14.06
N ARG A 35 -16.64 15.58 15.14
CA ARG A 35 -16.51 16.86 15.87
C ARG A 35 -15.11 17.04 16.47
N ALA A 36 -14.45 15.97 16.91
CA ALA A 36 -13.08 16.05 17.41
C ALA A 36 -12.10 16.45 16.30
N VAL A 37 -12.28 15.93 15.08
CA VAL A 37 -11.48 16.33 13.89
C VAL A 37 -11.74 17.79 13.50
N GLU A 38 -13.00 18.21 13.49
CA GLU A 38 -13.44 19.59 13.18
C GLU A 38 -12.87 20.62 14.16
N ASN A 39 -12.64 20.23 15.41
CA ASN A 39 -12.04 21.08 16.44
C ASN A 39 -10.52 20.90 16.62
N GLU A 40 -9.88 20.02 15.85
CA GLU A 40 -8.43 19.78 15.94
C GLU A 40 -7.61 20.98 15.43
N THR A 41 -6.97 21.70 16.35
CA THR A 41 -6.16 22.88 16.02
C THR A 41 -4.72 22.55 15.65
N ASN A 42 -4.19 21.38 16.03
CA ASN A 42 -2.81 20.96 15.79
C ASN A 42 -2.72 19.65 15.02
N TRP A 43 -3.36 19.62 13.85
CA TRP A 43 -3.43 18.46 12.97
C TRP A 43 -2.08 17.78 12.71
N ARG A 44 -1.03 18.57 12.45
CA ARG A 44 0.31 18.03 12.15
C ARG A 44 0.87 17.13 13.26
N ARG A 45 0.48 17.38 14.52
CA ARG A 45 0.92 16.57 15.67
C ARG A 45 -0.09 15.51 16.07
N ASN A 46 -1.38 15.83 15.94
CA ASN A 46 -2.45 15.03 16.55
C ASN A 46 -3.21 14.15 15.55
N TYR A 47 -2.92 14.19 14.25
CA TYR A 47 -3.68 13.42 13.23
C TYR A 47 -3.82 11.93 13.56
N LEU A 48 -2.80 11.31 14.18
CA LEU A 48 -2.73 9.88 14.46
C LEU A 48 -3.96 9.34 15.20
N VAL A 49 -4.46 10.07 16.21
CA VAL A 49 -5.62 9.62 17.00
C VAL A 49 -6.88 9.56 16.14
N HIS A 50 -7.01 10.44 15.15
CA HIS A 50 -8.19 10.51 14.28
C HIS A 50 -8.20 9.36 13.26
N PHE A 51 -7.03 9.00 12.71
CA PHE A 51 -6.90 7.83 11.82
C PHE A 51 -7.14 6.51 12.55
N ARG A 52 -6.66 6.39 13.79
CA ARG A 52 -6.95 5.24 14.64
C ARG A 52 -8.44 5.14 14.93
N ARG A 53 -9.06 6.25 15.32
CA ARG A 53 -10.49 6.32 15.66
C ARG A 53 -11.38 5.92 14.48
N ALA A 54 -10.99 6.25 13.25
CA ALA A 54 -11.71 5.81 12.05
C ALA A 54 -11.67 4.29 11.82
N VAL A 55 -10.65 3.59 12.31
CA VAL A 55 -10.66 2.12 12.32
C VAL A 55 -11.56 1.62 13.45
N GLU A 56 -11.37 2.13 14.67
CA GLU A 56 -12.14 1.72 15.85
C GLU A 56 -13.66 1.90 15.65
N ALA A 57 -14.08 2.97 14.99
CA ALA A 57 -15.48 3.25 14.69
C ALA A 57 -16.13 2.30 13.67
N GLY A 58 -15.34 1.53 12.90
CA GLY A 58 -15.86 0.57 11.92
C GLY A 58 -15.79 -0.89 12.37
N VAL A 59 -15.08 -1.19 13.45
CA VAL A 59 -14.91 -2.56 13.96
C VAL A 59 -16.18 -3.05 14.64
N GLY A 60 -16.64 -4.25 14.28
CA GLY A 60 -17.87 -4.84 14.81
C GLY A 60 -19.14 -4.32 14.15
N GLU A 61 -19.03 -3.39 13.19
CA GLU A 61 -20.16 -2.85 12.43
C GLU A 61 -19.76 -2.62 10.96
N ALA A 62 -19.93 -3.65 10.12
CA ALA A 62 -19.55 -3.60 8.71
C ALA A 62 -20.20 -2.43 7.95
N THR A 63 -21.45 -2.07 8.27
CA THR A 63 -22.14 -0.90 7.69
C THR A 63 -21.43 0.42 8.03
N ALA A 64 -20.93 0.56 9.25
CA ALA A 64 -20.16 1.73 9.66
C ALA A 64 -18.80 1.79 8.93
N ALA A 65 -18.07 0.67 8.84
CA ALA A 65 -16.81 0.60 8.11
C ALA A 65 -16.97 1.00 6.63
N HIS A 66 -17.99 0.46 5.95
CA HIS A 66 -18.32 0.84 4.58
C HIS A 66 -18.71 2.32 4.45
N ALA A 67 -19.52 2.84 5.38
CA ALA A 67 -19.92 4.24 5.38
C ALA A 67 -18.71 5.17 5.56
N ILE A 68 -17.78 4.86 6.47
CA ILE A 68 -16.54 5.63 6.68
C ILE A 68 -15.71 5.69 5.39
N ALA A 69 -15.54 4.54 4.73
CA ALA A 69 -14.77 4.47 3.49
C ALA A 69 -15.44 5.25 2.35
N ALA A 70 -16.74 5.03 2.13
CA ALA A 70 -17.49 5.68 1.05
C ALA A 70 -17.64 7.19 1.26
N ASP A 71 -17.93 7.63 2.49
CA ASP A 71 -18.11 9.04 2.82
C ASP A 71 -16.77 9.80 2.78
N GLY A 72 -15.68 9.16 3.21
CA GLY A 72 -14.34 9.70 3.10
C GLY A 72 -13.87 9.89 1.66
N LEU A 73 -14.07 8.88 0.80
CA LEU A 73 -13.76 8.99 -0.63
C LEU A 73 -14.61 10.07 -1.31
N ARG A 74 -15.92 10.10 -1.06
CA ARG A 74 -16.80 11.11 -1.65
C ARG A 74 -16.37 12.51 -1.25
N SER A 75 -16.11 12.76 0.03
CA SER A 75 -15.59 14.05 0.51
C SER A 75 -14.27 14.43 -0.19
N ALA A 76 -13.38 13.46 -0.37
CA ALA A 76 -12.12 13.70 -1.06
C ALA A 76 -12.34 14.06 -2.55
N HIS A 77 -13.23 13.38 -3.27
CA HIS A 77 -13.59 13.71 -4.65
C HIS A 77 -14.23 15.09 -4.77
N ASP A 78 -15.22 15.39 -3.92
CA ASP A 78 -15.96 16.66 -3.92
C ASP A 78 -15.02 17.87 -3.75
N LEU A 79 -13.99 17.70 -2.90
CA LEU A 79 -13.00 18.74 -2.60
C LEU A 79 -11.97 18.91 -3.72
N MET A 80 -11.51 17.82 -4.32
CA MET A 80 -10.40 17.85 -5.26
C MET A 80 -10.83 18.43 -6.61
N ARG A 81 -9.84 18.99 -7.32
CA ARG A 81 -10.01 19.61 -8.64
C ARG A 81 -8.97 19.06 -9.60
N PHE A 82 -9.27 19.10 -10.90
CA PHE A 82 -8.34 18.89 -12.00
C PHE A 82 -8.43 20.11 -12.92
N GLY A 83 -7.40 20.97 -12.92
CA GLY A 83 -7.59 22.30 -13.51
C GLY A 83 -8.68 23.07 -12.78
N ASP A 84 -9.62 23.60 -13.56
CA ASP A 84 -10.82 24.29 -13.05
C ASP A 84 -12.01 23.34 -12.83
N LEU A 85 -11.90 22.07 -13.22
CA LEU A 85 -12.98 21.10 -13.10
C LEU A 85 -12.96 20.38 -11.73
N PRO A 86 -14.13 20.00 -11.20
CA PRO A 86 -14.24 18.92 -10.22
C PRO A 86 -13.50 17.65 -10.67
N LEU A 87 -12.87 16.93 -9.73
CA LEU A 87 -12.07 15.74 -10.07
C LEU A 87 -12.90 14.61 -10.67
N ASP A 88 -14.14 14.43 -10.21
CA ASP A 88 -15.10 13.45 -10.73
C ASP A 88 -15.49 13.71 -12.20
N GLN A 89 -15.36 14.96 -12.66
CA GLN A 89 -15.60 15.37 -14.04
C GLN A 89 -14.32 15.45 -14.87
N ALA A 90 -13.15 15.18 -14.29
CA ALA A 90 -11.88 15.41 -14.95
C ALA A 90 -11.73 14.57 -16.22
N ILE A 91 -12.09 13.30 -16.17
CA ILE A 91 -11.84 12.36 -17.28
C ILE A 91 -12.82 12.61 -18.44
N ASP A 92 -14.11 12.75 -18.17
CA ASP A 92 -15.14 12.89 -19.21
C ASP A 92 -15.37 14.36 -19.64
N GLY A 93 -15.07 15.31 -18.76
CA GLY A 93 -15.30 16.75 -18.98
C GLY A 93 -14.12 17.50 -19.56
N SER A 94 -12.93 16.91 -19.61
CA SER A 94 -11.73 17.55 -20.19
C SER A 94 -11.57 17.21 -21.66
N ALA A 95 -11.22 18.20 -22.49
CA ALA A 95 -10.75 17.93 -23.84
C ALA A 95 -9.43 17.13 -23.79
N LEU A 96 -9.32 16.08 -24.62
CA LEU A 96 -8.09 15.32 -24.77
C LEU A 96 -7.02 16.19 -25.45
N THR A 97 -6.15 16.81 -24.67
CA THR A 97 -5.01 17.60 -25.14
C THR A 97 -3.84 16.74 -25.60
N GLN A 98 -3.73 15.52 -25.07
CA GLN A 98 -2.72 14.53 -25.42
C GLN A 98 -3.39 13.17 -25.63
N ALA A 99 -3.24 12.63 -26.85
CA ALA A 99 -3.57 11.25 -27.14
C ALA A 99 -2.32 10.37 -27.01
N PHE A 100 -2.43 9.26 -26.30
CA PHE A 100 -1.36 8.27 -26.22
C PHE A 100 -1.60 7.12 -27.18
N HIS A 101 -0.53 6.65 -27.79
CA HIS A 101 -0.49 5.36 -28.47
C HIS A 101 0.31 4.37 -27.64
N THR A 102 0.14 3.07 -27.91
CA THR A 102 0.87 2.03 -27.20
C THR A 102 2.20 1.77 -27.90
N ARG A 103 3.31 1.98 -27.19
CA ARG A 103 4.58 1.34 -27.55
C ARG A 103 4.72 0.04 -26.79
N THR A 104 5.03 -1.03 -27.51
CA THR A 104 5.28 -2.36 -26.93
C THR A 104 6.78 -2.60 -26.84
N VAL A 105 7.25 -3.05 -25.68
CA VAL A 105 8.60 -3.56 -25.47
C VAL A 105 8.49 -5.05 -25.20
N GLU A 106 9.03 -5.85 -26.10
CA GLU A 106 9.08 -7.32 -25.96
C GLU A 106 10.33 -7.69 -25.15
N GLY A 107 10.12 -8.46 -24.08
CA GLY A 107 11.21 -9.06 -23.34
C GLY A 107 11.92 -10.15 -24.13
N ALA A 108 13.24 -10.25 -23.97
CA ALA A 108 14.08 -11.27 -24.63
C ALA A 108 14.50 -12.41 -23.68
N GLY A 109 14.15 -12.32 -22.39
CA GLY A 109 14.47 -13.31 -21.37
C GLY A 109 13.56 -14.54 -21.38
N GLU A 110 14.00 -15.61 -20.73
CA GLU A 110 13.17 -16.81 -20.50
C GLU A 110 12.28 -16.64 -19.26
N ALA A 111 11.02 -17.03 -19.38
CA ALA A 111 10.06 -16.92 -18.29
C ALA A 111 10.36 -17.94 -17.19
N GLU A 112 10.34 -17.47 -15.94
CA GLU A 112 10.38 -18.37 -14.79
C GLU A 112 9.05 -19.11 -14.63
N THR A 113 9.12 -20.43 -14.58
CA THR A 113 7.98 -21.34 -14.50
C THR A 113 7.77 -21.94 -13.11
N GLU A 114 8.55 -21.50 -12.12
CA GLU A 114 8.40 -21.86 -10.71
C GLU A 114 8.42 -20.57 -9.86
N LEU A 115 7.62 -20.54 -8.80
CA LEU A 115 7.68 -19.45 -7.83
C LEU A 115 9.00 -19.51 -7.06
N SER A 116 9.80 -18.45 -7.15
CA SER A 116 10.99 -18.27 -6.31
C SER A 116 11.02 -16.89 -5.65
N ILE A 117 11.26 -16.85 -4.35
CA ILE A 117 11.35 -15.60 -3.57
C ILE A 117 12.80 -15.36 -3.14
N PRO A 118 13.41 -14.20 -3.48
CA PRO A 118 14.73 -13.87 -2.98
C PRO A 118 14.67 -13.51 -1.50
N TYR A 119 15.55 -14.06 -0.68
CA TYR A 119 15.64 -13.73 0.75
C TYR A 119 17.06 -13.94 1.27
N ARG A 120 17.63 -12.91 1.91
CA ARG A 120 18.96 -12.95 2.55
C ARG A 120 20.07 -13.54 1.66
N GLY A 121 20.12 -13.10 0.40
CA GLY A 121 21.14 -13.54 -0.57
C GLY A 121 20.89 -14.89 -1.24
N GLN A 122 19.79 -15.58 -0.88
CA GLN A 122 19.37 -16.83 -1.51
C GLN A 122 18.13 -16.60 -2.38
N ARG A 123 17.88 -17.51 -3.32
CA ARG A 123 16.58 -17.65 -4.00
C ARG A 123 15.91 -18.90 -3.47
N LEU A 124 14.77 -18.74 -2.81
CA LEU A 124 14.03 -19.84 -2.19
C LEU A 124 12.91 -20.29 -3.12
N SER A 125 12.85 -21.59 -3.40
CA SER A 125 11.77 -22.23 -4.15
C SER A 125 11.49 -23.63 -3.57
N GLY A 126 10.45 -24.29 -4.06
CA GLY A 126 9.98 -25.59 -3.57
C GLY A 126 10.01 -25.71 -2.04
N ARG A 127 10.65 -26.76 -1.53
CA ARG A 127 10.69 -27.04 -0.08
C ARG A 127 11.37 -25.93 0.73
N ALA A 128 12.41 -25.30 0.20
CA ALA A 128 13.13 -24.24 0.91
C ALA A 128 12.27 -22.98 1.11
N LEU A 129 11.35 -22.71 0.17
CA LEU A 129 10.37 -21.65 0.33
C LEU A 129 9.34 -22.02 1.40
N VAL A 130 8.77 -23.23 1.36
CA VAL A 130 7.83 -23.72 2.39
C VAL A 130 8.44 -23.61 3.80
N ASP A 131 9.66 -24.11 4.00
CA ASP A 131 10.34 -24.04 5.30
C ASP A 131 10.63 -22.59 5.75
N GLN A 132 10.75 -21.63 4.82
CA GLN A 132 10.88 -20.22 5.14
C GLN A 132 9.54 -19.57 5.51
N LEU A 133 8.46 -19.92 4.81
CA LEU A 133 7.12 -19.45 5.13
C LEU A 133 6.68 -19.95 6.51
N ASP A 134 6.93 -21.23 6.82
CA ASP A 134 6.69 -21.81 8.15
C ASP A 134 7.47 -21.07 9.24
N ARG A 135 8.73 -20.71 8.98
CA ARG A 135 9.52 -19.89 9.90
C ARG A 135 8.94 -18.49 10.06
N TRP A 136 8.52 -17.83 8.99
CA TRP A 136 7.89 -16.52 9.10
C TRP A 136 6.57 -16.56 9.87
N VAL A 137 5.73 -17.58 9.71
CA VAL A 137 4.53 -17.77 10.54
C VAL A 137 4.92 -18.06 12.00
N ALA A 138 5.86 -18.97 12.22
CA ALA A 138 6.34 -19.34 13.55
C ALA A 138 7.00 -18.18 14.29
N ASP A 139 7.59 -17.22 13.57
CA ASP A 139 8.18 -15.97 14.10
C ASP A 139 7.16 -14.83 14.17
N GLY A 140 5.97 -14.98 13.57
CA GLY A 140 4.90 -13.98 13.55
C GLY A 140 5.19 -12.82 12.60
N VAL A 141 5.94 -13.08 11.53
CA VAL A 141 6.31 -12.11 10.50
C VAL A 141 5.19 -11.93 9.47
N ILE A 142 4.49 -13.01 9.16
CA ILE A 142 3.33 -13.06 8.27
C ILE A 142 2.21 -13.86 8.94
N THR A 143 0.98 -13.62 8.53
CA THR A 143 -0.19 -14.43 8.93
C THR A 143 -0.11 -15.83 8.32
N ARG A 144 -0.81 -16.79 8.94
CA ARG A 144 -0.91 -18.16 8.39
C ARG A 144 -1.51 -18.17 6.98
N SER A 145 -2.57 -17.39 6.77
CA SER A 145 -3.23 -17.26 5.47
C SER A 145 -2.28 -16.76 4.39
N ALA A 146 -1.36 -15.84 4.71
CA ALA A 146 -0.33 -15.40 3.76
C ALA A 146 0.58 -16.55 3.32
N SER A 147 0.99 -17.42 4.25
CA SER A 147 1.80 -18.61 3.93
C SER A 147 1.03 -19.56 3.02
N GLU A 148 -0.23 -19.86 3.35
CA GLU A 148 -1.09 -20.76 2.58
C GLU A 148 -1.36 -20.22 1.17
N ALA A 149 -1.58 -18.92 1.02
CA ALA A 149 -1.77 -18.25 -0.26
C ALA A 149 -0.52 -18.37 -1.16
N VAL A 150 0.67 -18.15 -0.59
CA VAL A 150 1.93 -18.28 -1.34
C VAL A 150 2.20 -19.73 -1.74
N GLN A 151 1.92 -20.69 -0.85
CA GLN A 151 2.02 -22.12 -1.17
C GLN A 151 1.03 -22.51 -2.27
N THR A 152 -0.19 -21.98 -2.25
CA THR A 152 -1.18 -22.21 -3.32
C THR A 152 -0.67 -21.74 -4.69
N VAL A 153 0.01 -20.59 -4.75
CA VAL A 153 0.63 -20.11 -6.00
C VAL A 153 1.82 -20.99 -6.40
N GLN A 154 2.63 -21.46 -5.44
CA GLN A 154 3.71 -22.39 -5.72
C GLN A 154 3.20 -23.70 -6.33
N ASP A 155 2.05 -24.20 -5.85
CA ASP A 155 1.41 -25.42 -6.35
C ASP A 155 0.66 -25.21 -7.68
N ASN A 156 0.49 -23.95 -8.11
CA ASN A 156 -0.15 -23.56 -9.36
C ASN A 156 0.75 -22.61 -10.17
N PRO A 157 1.95 -23.05 -10.61
CA PRO A 157 2.91 -22.18 -11.28
C PRO A 157 2.39 -21.55 -12.59
N GLN A 158 1.41 -22.18 -13.24
CA GLN A 158 0.73 -21.63 -14.41
C GLN A 158 -0.01 -20.31 -14.13
N TRP A 159 -0.29 -19.98 -12.87
CA TRP A 159 -0.90 -18.70 -12.49
C TRP A 159 0.04 -17.50 -12.59
N LEU A 160 1.37 -17.72 -12.51
CA LEU A 160 2.37 -16.66 -12.43
C LEU A 160 2.35 -15.69 -13.62
N ARG A 161 2.03 -16.22 -14.81
CA ARG A 161 1.95 -15.44 -16.05
C ARG A 161 0.76 -14.49 -16.10
N LEU A 162 -0.24 -14.71 -15.23
CA LEU A 162 -1.51 -14.00 -15.25
C LEU A 162 -2.15 -13.97 -16.64
N ASP A 163 -2.10 -15.08 -17.38
CA ASP A 163 -2.69 -15.15 -18.72
C ASP A 163 -4.16 -14.70 -18.69
N GLY A 164 -4.54 -13.84 -19.64
CA GLY A 164 -5.85 -13.18 -19.72
C GLY A 164 -5.93 -11.79 -19.07
N ASP A 165 -4.96 -11.44 -18.22
CA ASP A 165 -4.90 -10.15 -17.53
C ASP A 165 -3.81 -9.25 -18.12
N THR A 166 -4.10 -7.95 -18.18
CA THR A 166 -3.10 -6.90 -18.38
C THR A 166 -2.96 -6.11 -17.09
N VAL A 167 -1.83 -6.28 -16.39
CA VAL A 167 -1.61 -5.60 -15.11
C VAL A 167 -1.13 -4.18 -15.37
N VAL A 168 -1.88 -3.17 -14.93
CA VAL A 168 -1.49 -1.76 -15.01
C VAL A 168 -0.77 -1.37 -13.73
N VAL A 169 0.53 -1.10 -13.83
CA VAL A 169 1.37 -0.72 -12.69
C VAL A 169 1.56 0.80 -12.71
N LEU A 170 0.76 1.51 -11.89
CA LEU A 170 0.96 2.93 -11.64
C LEU A 170 2.18 3.10 -10.71
N GLY A 171 3.18 3.84 -11.17
CA GLY A 171 4.48 3.95 -10.50
C GLY A 171 5.38 2.75 -10.80
N ALA A 172 5.49 2.35 -12.08
CA ALA A 172 6.29 1.19 -12.50
C ALA A 172 7.78 1.27 -12.14
N GLY A 173 8.32 2.48 -11.93
CA GLY A 173 9.67 2.71 -11.44
C GLY A 173 9.83 2.61 -9.91
N ALA A 174 8.74 2.39 -9.16
CA ALA A 174 8.77 2.24 -7.71
C ALA A 174 9.35 0.88 -7.28
N GLU A 175 10.06 0.85 -6.15
CA GLU A 175 10.74 -0.36 -5.66
C GLU A 175 9.77 -1.46 -5.16
N MET A 176 8.54 -1.08 -4.82
CA MET A 176 7.54 -1.97 -4.22
C MET A 176 6.54 -2.57 -5.21
N GLY A 177 6.35 -1.96 -6.39
CA GLY A 177 5.35 -2.41 -7.35
C GLY A 177 5.76 -3.70 -8.06
N PRO A 178 4.84 -4.61 -8.41
CA PRO A 178 5.13 -5.99 -8.83
C PRO A 178 5.78 -6.09 -10.24
N TYR A 179 6.11 -4.95 -10.87
CA TYR A 179 6.62 -4.86 -12.24
C TYR A 179 7.75 -5.87 -12.53
N ARG A 180 8.79 -5.91 -11.69
CA ARG A 180 9.91 -6.84 -11.87
C ARG A 180 9.48 -8.31 -11.77
N ALA A 181 8.67 -8.66 -10.78
CA ALA A 181 8.25 -10.05 -10.59
C ALA A 181 7.38 -10.53 -11.75
N LEU A 182 6.41 -9.71 -12.16
CA LEU A 182 5.50 -9.99 -13.28
C LEU A 182 6.25 -10.18 -14.60
N LEU A 183 7.21 -9.31 -14.91
CA LEU A 183 8.01 -9.45 -16.13
C LEU A 183 8.91 -10.69 -16.11
N ARG A 184 9.44 -11.11 -14.96
CA ARG A 184 10.20 -12.36 -14.85
C ARG A 184 9.35 -13.59 -15.13
N TRP A 185 8.07 -13.55 -14.75
CA TRP A 185 7.12 -14.62 -15.02
C TRP A 185 6.59 -14.60 -16.46
N GLY A 186 6.86 -13.54 -17.24
CA GLY A 186 6.40 -13.44 -18.61
C GLY A 186 4.99 -12.85 -18.77
N ALA A 187 4.50 -12.11 -17.76
CA ALA A 187 3.19 -11.47 -17.78
C ALA A 187 3.13 -10.26 -18.73
N GLN A 188 1.90 -9.83 -19.04
CA GLN A 188 1.64 -8.57 -19.77
C GLN A 188 1.43 -7.43 -18.77
N VAL A 189 2.21 -6.36 -18.93
CA VAL A 189 2.21 -5.26 -17.96
C VAL A 189 2.13 -3.91 -18.68
N VAL A 190 1.22 -3.04 -18.26
CA VAL A 190 1.27 -1.62 -18.59
C VAL A 190 2.14 -0.93 -17.55
N ALA A 191 3.25 -0.33 -17.99
CA ALA A 191 4.13 0.45 -17.13
C ALA A 191 3.80 1.94 -17.28
N LEU A 192 3.20 2.52 -16.23
CA LEU A 192 2.89 3.94 -16.18
C LEU A 192 3.74 4.61 -15.09
N ASP A 193 4.58 5.55 -15.52
CA ASP A 193 5.37 6.40 -14.64
C ASP A 193 5.73 7.70 -15.38
N LEU A 194 6.31 8.65 -14.65
CA LEU A 194 6.62 9.99 -15.12
C LEU A 194 7.43 9.97 -16.43
N PRO A 195 7.17 10.89 -17.38
CA PRO A 195 7.90 11.02 -18.63
C PRO A 195 9.28 11.66 -18.40
N ARG A 196 10.14 10.94 -17.69
CA ARG A 196 11.51 11.32 -17.35
C ARG A 196 12.47 10.27 -17.87
N ASP A 197 13.49 10.69 -18.61
CA ASP A 197 14.48 9.80 -19.23
C ASP A 197 15.04 8.77 -18.26
N ASP A 198 15.41 9.18 -17.04
CA ASP A 198 15.97 8.26 -16.04
C ASP A 198 14.99 7.18 -15.57
N VAL A 199 13.69 7.50 -15.53
CA VAL A 199 12.61 6.57 -15.14
C VAL A 199 12.29 5.64 -16.30
N GLN A 200 12.10 6.21 -17.49
CA GLN A 200 11.73 5.45 -18.68
C GLN A 200 12.84 4.50 -19.13
N GLU A 201 14.10 4.91 -19.03
CA GLU A 201 15.25 4.03 -19.30
C GLU A 201 15.23 2.82 -18.36
N ARG A 202 15.05 3.01 -17.05
CA ARG A 202 14.96 1.88 -16.10
C ARG A 202 13.81 0.92 -16.43
N ILE A 203 12.65 1.46 -16.82
CA ILE A 203 11.48 0.67 -17.20
C ILE A 203 11.78 -0.15 -18.45
N ARG A 204 12.38 0.47 -19.47
CA ARG A 204 12.74 -0.14 -20.75
C ARG A 204 13.81 -1.21 -20.61
N THR A 205 14.89 -0.92 -19.89
CA THR A 205 15.98 -1.88 -19.64
C THR A 205 15.43 -3.13 -18.97
N LEU A 206 14.64 -2.96 -17.89
CA LEU A 206 14.04 -4.09 -17.20
C LEU A 206 13.07 -4.87 -18.09
N ALA A 207 12.24 -4.19 -18.90
CA ALA A 207 11.35 -4.84 -19.86
C ALA A 207 12.12 -5.71 -20.86
N THR A 208 13.17 -5.15 -21.45
CA THR A 208 13.97 -5.79 -22.51
C THR A 208 14.71 -7.02 -21.98
N GLU A 209 15.25 -6.93 -20.78
CA GLU A 209 16.01 -8.03 -20.13
C GLU A 209 15.13 -9.14 -19.55
N SER A 210 13.83 -8.90 -19.38
CA SER A 210 12.89 -9.85 -18.77
C SER A 210 12.15 -10.69 -19.82
N ALA A 211 11.23 -11.56 -19.37
CA ALA A 211 10.46 -12.44 -20.26
C ALA A 211 9.07 -11.89 -20.64
N GLY A 212 8.62 -10.85 -19.94
CA GLY A 212 7.29 -10.28 -20.09
C GLY A 212 7.17 -9.31 -21.25
N ARG A 213 5.95 -8.86 -21.49
CA ARG A 213 5.63 -7.83 -22.48
C ARG A 213 5.20 -6.56 -21.75
N THR A 214 5.85 -5.45 -22.05
CA THR A 214 5.53 -4.15 -21.47
C THR A 214 4.85 -3.23 -22.48
N PHE A 215 3.71 -2.66 -22.09
CA PHE A 215 3.05 -1.56 -22.79
C PHE A 215 3.40 -0.25 -22.07
N VAL A 216 3.91 0.73 -22.81
CA VAL A 216 4.16 2.08 -22.29
C VAL A 216 3.34 3.11 -23.08
N PRO A 217 2.79 4.15 -22.42
CA PRO A 217 2.15 5.24 -23.12
C PRO A 217 3.21 6.00 -23.91
N ALA A 218 2.94 6.24 -25.19
CA ALA A 218 3.82 6.96 -26.08
C ALA A 218 3.10 8.13 -26.76
N ARG A 219 3.83 9.20 -27.03
CA ARG A 219 3.38 10.43 -27.72
C ARG A 219 4.10 10.57 -29.05
N ILE A 220 3.56 11.36 -29.97
CA ILE A 220 4.27 11.65 -31.23
C ILE A 220 5.16 12.87 -30.97
N LEU A 221 6.47 12.66 -30.83
CA LEU A 221 7.46 13.73 -30.68
C LEU A 221 8.35 13.85 -31.91
N THR A 222 8.84 15.06 -32.17
CA THR A 222 9.88 15.32 -33.17
C THR A 222 11.28 14.97 -32.65
N HIS A 223 11.54 15.13 -31.34
CA HIS A 223 12.81 14.79 -30.67
C HIS A 223 12.59 14.37 -29.19
N GLY A 224 13.43 13.48 -28.66
CA GLY A 224 13.39 13.00 -27.25
C GLY A 224 12.80 11.59 -27.08
N ASP A 225 12.82 11.06 -25.85
CA ASP A 225 12.04 9.86 -25.49
C ASP A 225 10.57 10.27 -25.37
N ASP A 226 9.74 9.60 -26.15
CA ASP A 226 8.34 9.88 -26.31
C ASP A 226 7.48 8.98 -25.42
N THR A 227 8.05 8.37 -24.38
CA THR A 227 7.34 7.44 -23.48
C THR A 227 7.13 7.98 -22.07
N GLY A 228 6.10 7.46 -21.40
CA GLY A 228 5.70 7.85 -20.06
C GLY A 228 4.56 8.87 -20.04
N ALA A 229 3.93 9.01 -18.88
CA ALA A 229 2.81 9.92 -18.68
C ALA A 229 2.74 10.36 -17.20
N ASP A 230 2.44 11.63 -16.95
CA ASP A 230 2.22 12.15 -15.61
C ASP A 230 0.74 12.03 -15.23
N LEU A 231 0.44 11.11 -14.32
CA LEU A 231 -0.92 10.87 -13.84
C LEU A 231 -1.57 12.11 -13.22
N LEU A 232 -0.81 13.07 -12.72
CA LEU A 232 -1.38 14.29 -12.13
C LEU A 232 -1.92 15.24 -13.19
N THR A 233 -1.28 15.35 -14.35
CA THR A 233 -1.58 16.36 -15.37
C THR A 233 -2.19 15.77 -16.64
N GLU A 234 -1.97 14.49 -16.91
CA GLU A 234 -2.40 13.79 -18.13
C GLU A 234 -3.50 12.74 -17.85
N LEU A 235 -4.19 12.83 -16.70
CA LEU A 235 -5.22 11.89 -16.25
C LEU A 235 -6.26 11.53 -17.33
N PRO A 236 -6.89 12.48 -18.05
CA PRO A 236 -7.90 12.15 -19.07
C PRO A 236 -7.30 11.34 -20.24
N GLY A 237 -6.10 11.71 -20.69
CA GLY A 237 -5.40 11.00 -21.76
C GLY A 237 -5.01 9.58 -21.36
N ILE A 238 -4.56 9.39 -20.12
CA ILE A 238 -4.26 8.08 -19.55
C ILE A 238 -5.52 7.22 -19.47
N ALA A 239 -6.63 7.76 -18.96
CA ALA A 239 -7.89 7.03 -18.83
C ALA A 239 -8.41 6.58 -20.20
N HIS A 240 -8.43 7.48 -21.18
CA HIS A 240 -8.81 7.16 -22.56
C HIS A 240 -7.93 6.06 -23.17
N TRP A 241 -6.61 6.16 -23.00
CA TRP A 241 -5.67 5.18 -23.52
C TRP A 241 -5.84 3.79 -22.89
N LEU A 242 -5.93 3.71 -21.56
CA LEU A 242 -6.15 2.46 -20.84
C LEU A 242 -7.49 1.82 -21.21
N GLY A 243 -8.53 2.62 -21.39
CA GLY A 243 -9.85 2.14 -21.81
C GLY A 243 -9.83 1.37 -23.14
N GLY A 244 -8.88 1.67 -24.03
CA GLY A 244 -8.71 1.00 -25.32
C GLY A 244 -7.86 -0.29 -25.29
N LEU A 245 -7.27 -0.67 -24.15
CA LEU A 245 -6.41 -1.84 -24.08
C LEU A 245 -7.21 -3.17 -23.99
N PRO A 246 -6.68 -4.27 -24.56
CA PRO A 246 -7.36 -5.57 -24.57
C PRO A 246 -7.21 -6.31 -23.22
N GLY A 247 -8.08 -7.30 -23.01
CA GLY A 247 -8.06 -8.19 -21.84
C GLY A 247 -8.57 -7.54 -20.56
N ARG A 248 -8.62 -8.31 -19.47
CA ARG A 248 -9.04 -7.77 -18.17
C ARG A 248 -7.95 -6.86 -17.62
N LEU A 249 -8.31 -5.64 -17.21
CA LEU A 249 -7.35 -4.73 -16.60
C LEU A 249 -7.24 -4.99 -15.09
N VAL A 250 -6.01 -5.09 -14.60
CA VAL A 250 -5.72 -5.09 -13.16
C VAL A 250 -5.00 -3.80 -12.80
N LEU A 251 -5.73 -2.79 -12.30
CA LEU A 251 -5.15 -1.49 -11.96
C LEU A 251 -4.49 -1.52 -10.57
N GLY A 252 -3.16 -1.52 -10.56
CA GLY A 252 -2.35 -1.48 -9.35
C GLY A 252 -1.79 -0.09 -9.04
N ASN A 253 -2.07 0.44 -7.85
CA ASN A 253 -1.54 1.72 -7.39
C ASN A 253 -0.31 1.54 -6.48
N TYR A 254 0.89 1.75 -7.06
CA TYR A 254 2.18 1.67 -6.35
C TYR A 254 2.92 3.01 -6.33
N CYS A 255 2.25 4.06 -6.77
CA CYS A 255 2.76 5.41 -6.77
C CYS A 255 3.13 5.89 -5.36
N TYR A 256 4.19 6.70 -5.28
CA TYR A 256 4.61 7.36 -4.06
C TYR A 256 5.12 8.77 -4.39
N ALA A 257 4.74 9.73 -3.56
CA ALA A 257 5.36 11.05 -3.54
C ALA A 257 5.49 11.55 -2.10
N ASP A 258 6.22 12.64 -1.91
CA ASP A 258 6.34 13.28 -0.59
C ASP A 258 5.22 14.33 -0.38
N GLY A 259 4.74 14.44 0.85
CA GLY A 259 3.83 15.53 1.26
C GLY A 259 2.49 15.53 0.51
N GLY A 260 1.98 16.73 0.21
CA GLY A 260 0.66 16.90 -0.40
C GLY A 260 0.54 16.28 -1.80
N THR A 261 1.65 16.18 -2.54
CA THR A 261 1.68 15.51 -3.85
C THR A 261 1.28 14.05 -3.77
N HIS A 262 1.57 13.35 -2.67
CA HIS A 262 1.16 11.96 -2.49
C HIS A 262 -0.37 11.82 -2.45
N VAL A 263 -1.06 12.74 -1.78
CA VAL A 263 -2.52 12.76 -1.72
C VAL A 263 -3.08 13.09 -3.11
N ARG A 264 -2.54 14.10 -3.80
CA ARG A 264 -2.93 14.45 -5.18
C ARG A 264 -2.80 13.24 -6.11
N LEU A 265 -1.70 12.51 -6.02
CA LEU A 265 -1.43 11.33 -6.84
C LEU A 265 -2.33 10.15 -6.48
N SER A 266 -2.63 9.97 -5.19
CA SER A 266 -3.59 8.96 -4.73
C SER A 266 -5.01 9.25 -5.24
N MET A 267 -5.40 10.53 -5.28
CA MET A 267 -6.71 10.94 -5.80
C MET A 267 -6.80 10.83 -7.33
N ALA A 268 -5.71 11.15 -8.06
CA ALA A 268 -5.65 10.93 -9.50
C ALA A 268 -5.81 9.43 -9.85
N ALA A 269 -5.09 8.57 -9.11
CA ALA A 269 -5.21 7.12 -9.25
C ALA A 269 -6.60 6.60 -8.84
N ASP A 270 -7.23 7.18 -7.80
CA ASP A 270 -8.57 6.79 -7.39
C ASP A 270 -9.64 7.17 -8.42
N ALA A 271 -9.55 8.36 -8.99
CA ALA A 271 -10.43 8.79 -10.08
C ALA A 271 -10.28 7.89 -11.31
N LEU A 272 -9.05 7.52 -11.66
CA LEU A 272 -8.77 6.55 -12.72
C LEU A 272 -9.38 5.17 -12.40
N ALA A 273 -9.22 4.70 -11.16
CA ALA A 273 -9.77 3.42 -10.71
C ALA A 273 -11.29 3.38 -10.81
N GLN A 274 -11.96 4.43 -10.33
CA GLN A 274 -13.41 4.57 -10.42
C GLN A 274 -13.87 4.55 -11.89
N HIS A 275 -13.26 5.37 -12.74
CA HIS A 275 -13.61 5.42 -14.16
C HIS A 275 -13.43 4.07 -14.86
N LEU A 276 -12.31 3.37 -14.63
CA LEU A 276 -12.09 2.07 -15.28
C LEU A 276 -13.07 1.00 -14.78
N VAL A 277 -13.41 0.98 -13.49
CA VAL A 277 -14.42 0.05 -12.95
C VAL A 277 -15.80 0.35 -13.53
N ASP A 278 -16.15 1.63 -13.72
CA ASP A 278 -17.45 2.02 -14.29
C ASP A 278 -17.55 1.70 -15.79
N GLN A 279 -16.44 1.78 -16.53
CA GLN A 279 -16.40 1.53 -17.98
C GLN A 279 -16.15 0.06 -18.34
N ARG A 280 -15.56 -0.72 -17.42
CA ARG A 280 -15.14 -2.11 -17.64
C ARG A 280 -15.47 -2.94 -16.40
N ASP A 281 -16.56 -3.69 -16.50
CA ASP A 281 -17.14 -4.51 -15.43
C ASP A 281 -16.19 -5.60 -14.90
N ASP A 282 -15.23 -6.04 -15.71
CA ASP A 282 -14.23 -7.03 -15.34
C ASP A 282 -12.99 -6.45 -14.63
N THR A 283 -12.85 -5.13 -14.52
CA THR A 283 -11.65 -4.50 -13.92
C THR A 283 -11.38 -4.99 -12.51
N ALA A 284 -10.15 -5.38 -12.22
CA ALA A 284 -9.67 -5.66 -10.87
C ALA A 284 -8.77 -4.53 -10.37
N LEU A 285 -8.74 -4.33 -9.06
CA LEU A 285 -7.88 -3.33 -8.41
C LEU A 285 -6.82 -3.99 -7.53
N ALA A 286 -5.64 -3.39 -7.46
CA ALA A 286 -4.53 -3.88 -6.63
C ALA A 286 -3.88 -2.77 -5.81
N PHE A 287 -3.63 -3.04 -4.52
CA PHE A 287 -3.08 -2.08 -3.58
C PHE A 287 -2.14 -2.76 -2.58
N LEU A 288 -1.16 -2.00 -2.08
CA LEU A 288 -0.36 -2.40 -0.93
C LEU A 288 -0.72 -1.51 0.26
N ALA A 289 -1.33 -2.14 1.27
CA ALA A 289 -1.52 -1.50 2.56
C ALA A 289 -0.16 -1.35 3.25
N THR A 290 0.12 -0.16 3.79
CA THR A 290 1.33 0.07 4.56
C THR A 290 1.20 -0.61 5.92
N PRO A 291 2.24 -1.29 6.43
CA PRO A 291 2.15 -1.99 7.72
C PRO A 291 2.23 -1.00 8.89
N THR A 292 2.58 0.27 8.62
CA THR A 292 2.62 1.37 9.58
C THR A 292 1.35 2.22 9.54
N ASP A 293 0.18 1.58 9.46
CA ASP A 293 -1.14 2.19 9.62
C ASP A 293 -1.82 1.59 10.86
N THR A 294 -3.06 1.99 11.13
CA THR A 294 -3.90 1.33 12.12
C THR A 294 -4.67 0.17 11.48
N PHE A 295 -4.66 -0.98 12.13
CA PHE A 295 -5.41 -2.17 11.72
C PHE A 295 -6.17 -2.77 12.91
N ALA A 296 -7.35 -3.34 12.63
CA ALA A 296 -7.90 -4.35 13.51
C ALA A 296 -7.20 -5.67 13.20
N VAL A 297 -6.74 -6.37 14.23
CA VAL A 297 -5.92 -7.57 14.11
C VAL A 297 -6.62 -8.78 14.72
N PRO A 298 -6.52 -9.97 14.11
CA PRO A 298 -7.13 -11.18 14.63
C PRO A 298 -6.66 -11.55 16.05
N ALA A 299 -7.52 -12.23 16.81
CA ALA A 299 -7.22 -12.68 18.16
C ALA A 299 -5.93 -13.51 18.27
N GLU A 300 -5.61 -14.32 17.27
CA GLU A 300 -4.39 -15.15 17.26
C GLU A 300 -3.11 -14.29 17.32
N GLU A 301 -3.08 -13.18 16.59
CA GLU A 301 -1.95 -12.25 16.59
C GLU A 301 -1.84 -11.50 17.92
N VAL A 302 -2.99 -11.15 18.52
CA VAL A 302 -3.08 -10.52 19.85
C VAL A 302 -2.58 -11.45 20.95
N GLN A 303 -2.98 -12.73 20.90
CA GLN A 303 -2.55 -13.76 21.86
C GLN A 303 -1.03 -13.91 21.79
N ARG A 304 -0.48 -14.07 20.59
CA ARG A 304 0.96 -14.16 20.36
C ARG A 304 1.73 -12.96 20.92
N ALA A 305 1.27 -11.74 20.64
CA ALA A 305 1.89 -10.53 21.19
C ALA A 305 1.89 -10.50 22.73
N ASN A 306 0.79 -10.94 23.35
CA ASN A 306 0.67 -11.02 24.81
C ASN A 306 1.57 -12.10 25.44
N GLU A 307 1.73 -13.24 24.78
CA GLU A 307 2.67 -14.30 25.17
C GLU A 307 4.12 -13.80 25.09
N LEU A 308 4.49 -13.17 23.98
CA LEU A 308 5.81 -12.56 23.80
C LEU A 308 6.07 -11.46 24.83
N TYR A 309 5.07 -10.64 25.16
CA TYR A 309 5.23 -9.67 26.25
C TYR A 309 5.45 -10.36 27.60
N SER A 310 4.77 -11.47 27.86
CA SER A 310 4.83 -12.14 29.16
C SER A 310 6.13 -12.94 29.37
N SER A 311 6.73 -13.46 28.28
CA SER A 311 8.02 -14.17 28.32
C SER A 311 9.23 -13.25 28.48
N ARG A 312 9.10 -11.94 28.18
CA ARG A 312 10.21 -10.98 28.27
C ARG A 312 10.51 -10.59 29.72
N SER A 313 11.81 -10.59 30.07
CA SER A 313 12.28 -10.32 31.44
C SER A 313 11.75 -8.99 32.00
N ARG A 314 11.05 -9.09 33.15
CA ARG A 314 10.59 -7.93 33.93
C ARG A 314 11.76 -7.09 34.43
N LEU A 315 12.92 -7.70 34.68
CA LEU A 315 14.12 -7.04 35.22
C LEU A 315 14.72 -6.02 34.24
N VAL A 316 14.64 -6.26 32.94
CA VAL A 316 15.10 -5.31 31.91
C VAL A 316 14.07 -4.20 31.67
N ARG A 317 12.78 -4.58 31.68
CA ARG A 317 11.69 -3.65 31.35
C ARG A 317 11.36 -2.66 32.45
N ALA A 318 11.33 -3.09 33.71
CA ALA A 318 10.83 -2.27 34.82
C ALA A 318 11.64 -0.98 35.02
N PRO A 319 12.98 -0.99 34.97
CA PRO A 319 13.77 0.24 35.03
C PRO A 319 13.50 1.19 33.86
N LEU A 320 13.43 0.68 32.62
CA LEU A 320 13.16 1.50 31.43
C LEU A 320 11.75 2.13 31.46
N ARG A 321 10.76 1.37 31.95
CA ARG A 321 9.41 1.90 32.17
C ARG A 321 9.40 2.95 33.28
N MET A 322 10.10 2.73 34.39
CA MET A 322 10.18 3.69 35.49
C MET A 322 10.81 5.01 35.05
N VAL A 323 11.97 4.96 34.39
CA VAL A 323 12.69 6.15 33.90
C VAL A 323 11.88 6.92 32.86
N SER A 324 11.09 6.24 32.03
CA SER A 324 10.26 6.88 31.00
C SER A 324 8.86 7.31 31.48
N GLY A 325 8.54 7.15 32.77
CA GLY A 325 7.18 7.42 33.29
C GLY A 325 6.12 6.51 32.66
N GLY A 326 6.49 5.27 32.33
CA GLY A 326 5.63 4.24 31.74
C GLY A 326 5.43 4.35 30.23
N ARG A 327 6.14 5.27 29.55
CA ARG A 327 5.97 5.54 28.11
C ARG A 327 6.68 4.56 27.19
N LEU A 328 7.77 3.94 27.64
CA LEU A 328 8.51 2.94 26.85
C LEU A 328 8.02 1.52 27.13
N LEU A 329 8.19 0.62 26.17
CA LEU A 329 7.92 -0.82 26.32
C LEU A 329 6.51 -1.12 26.88
N GLN A 330 5.53 -0.33 26.41
CA GLN A 330 4.13 -0.56 26.73
C GLN A 330 3.70 -1.86 26.09
N ARG A 331 2.79 -2.58 26.75
CA ARG A 331 2.21 -3.79 26.16
C ARG A 331 1.47 -3.40 24.88
N HIS A 332 1.59 -4.22 23.84
CA HIS A 332 1.01 -3.90 22.53
C HIS A 332 -0.53 -3.88 22.57
N TYR A 333 -1.15 -4.88 23.20
CA TYR A 333 -2.61 -4.96 23.32
C TYR A 333 -3.06 -5.19 24.76
N PRO A 334 -4.30 -4.81 25.11
CA PRO A 334 -4.95 -5.38 26.29
C PRO A 334 -5.03 -6.92 26.18
N PRO A 335 -4.84 -7.67 27.28
CA PRO A 335 -5.07 -9.12 27.27
C PRO A 335 -6.51 -9.46 26.88
N GLY A 336 -6.69 -10.43 25.98
CA GLY A 336 -8.01 -10.89 25.55
C GLY A 336 -8.76 -9.97 24.60
N ALA A 337 -8.12 -8.93 24.05
CA ALA A 337 -8.73 -8.10 23.01
C ALA A 337 -9.01 -8.92 21.73
N ASP A 338 -10.22 -8.79 21.18
CA ASP A 338 -10.66 -9.47 19.97
C ASP A 338 -11.72 -8.64 19.21
N PRO A 339 -11.40 -8.08 18.03
CA PRO A 339 -10.05 -7.96 17.49
C PRO A 339 -9.19 -7.00 18.34
N GLY A 340 -7.87 -7.10 18.21
CA GLY A 340 -6.96 -6.09 18.74
C GLY A 340 -6.88 -4.86 17.82
N ILE A 341 -6.46 -3.71 18.33
CA ILE A 341 -6.18 -2.52 17.51
C ILE A 341 -4.67 -2.27 17.49
N CYS A 342 -4.04 -2.59 16.37
CA CYS A 342 -2.62 -2.31 16.13
C CYS A 342 -2.48 -0.88 15.63
N ASP A 343 -2.00 0.04 16.47
CA ASP A 343 -1.69 1.42 16.08
C ASP A 343 -0.19 1.55 15.73
N ALA A 344 0.15 1.17 14.50
CA ALA A 344 1.52 1.22 13.99
C ALA A 344 1.83 2.52 13.22
N LEU A 345 0.98 3.56 13.34
CA LEU A 345 1.20 4.83 12.65
C LEU A 345 2.50 5.49 13.13
N VAL A 346 3.31 5.93 12.18
CA VAL A 346 4.61 6.55 12.45
C VAL A 346 4.51 8.07 12.29
N PRO A 347 4.64 8.88 13.36
CA PRO A 347 4.47 10.34 13.30
C PRO A 347 5.31 11.01 12.21
N GLN A 348 6.53 10.50 11.97
CA GLN A 348 7.50 11.02 11.01
C GLN A 348 7.08 10.87 9.54
N GLN A 349 6.14 9.99 9.21
CA GLN A 349 5.60 9.87 7.85
C GLN A 349 4.65 11.03 7.51
N GLY A 350 3.99 11.59 8.52
CA GLY A 350 3.15 12.77 8.42
C GLY A 350 1.72 12.51 7.93
N PRO A 351 0.82 13.49 8.13
CA PRO A 351 -0.61 13.33 7.87
C PRO A 351 -0.97 13.07 6.41
N ASN A 352 -0.19 13.61 5.46
CA ASN A 352 -0.46 13.41 4.04
C ASN A 352 -0.16 11.99 3.59
N TYR A 353 0.87 11.34 4.15
CA TYR A 353 1.14 9.93 3.90
C TYR A 353 0.02 9.05 4.47
N ALA A 354 -0.41 9.31 5.71
CA ALA A 354 -1.52 8.58 6.33
C ALA A 354 -2.82 8.73 5.51
N LEU A 355 -3.15 9.95 5.05
CA LEU A 355 -4.32 10.17 4.22
C LEU A 355 -4.22 9.45 2.87
N ALA A 356 -3.10 9.58 2.16
CA ALA A 356 -2.87 8.93 0.88
C ALA A 356 -3.06 7.41 0.97
N LYS A 357 -2.48 6.78 2.00
CA LYS A 357 -2.64 5.34 2.25
C LYS A 357 -4.03 4.95 2.71
N ARG A 358 -4.71 5.82 3.46
CA ARG A 358 -6.09 5.58 3.86
C ARG A 358 -7.06 5.64 2.68
N LEU A 359 -6.86 6.54 1.73
CA LEU A 359 -7.67 6.63 0.51
C LEU A 359 -7.57 5.33 -0.32
N GLN A 360 -6.36 4.76 -0.46
CA GLN A 360 -6.16 3.47 -1.14
C GLN A 360 -6.94 2.33 -0.44
N ARG A 361 -6.89 2.26 0.89
CA ARG A 361 -7.66 1.27 1.67
C ARG A 361 -9.16 1.45 1.54
N TRP A 362 -9.64 2.69 1.65
CA TRP A 362 -11.06 2.99 1.47
C TRP A 362 -11.56 2.60 0.08
N ARG A 363 -10.77 2.81 -0.98
CA ARG A 363 -11.12 2.35 -2.33
C ARG A 363 -11.22 0.85 -2.41
N ALA A 364 -10.26 0.13 -1.83
CA ALA A 364 -10.32 -1.33 -1.79
C ALA A 364 -11.60 -1.81 -1.08
N THR A 365 -11.96 -1.21 0.05
CA THR A 365 -13.19 -1.52 0.79
C THR A 365 -14.45 -1.24 -0.02
N THR A 366 -14.56 -0.05 -0.64
CA THR A 366 -15.77 0.30 -1.41
C THR A 366 -15.89 -0.51 -2.69
N ALA A 367 -14.79 -0.80 -3.37
CA ALA A 367 -14.79 -1.63 -4.57
C ALA A 367 -15.18 -3.08 -4.28
N ARG A 368 -14.64 -3.71 -3.21
CA ARG A 368 -15.08 -5.05 -2.78
C ARG A 368 -16.57 -5.08 -2.44
N ALA A 369 -17.06 -4.08 -1.71
CA ALA A 369 -18.48 -3.98 -1.36
C ALA A 369 -19.40 -3.89 -2.59
N SER A 370 -18.90 -3.33 -3.69
CA SER A 370 -19.58 -3.26 -4.99
C SER A 370 -19.36 -4.50 -5.87
N GLY A 371 -18.66 -5.53 -5.40
CA GLY A 371 -18.39 -6.78 -6.14
C GLY A 371 -17.15 -6.75 -7.04
N THR A 372 -16.37 -5.66 -7.04
CA THR A 372 -15.11 -5.59 -7.80
C THR A 372 -14.08 -6.53 -7.19
N THR A 373 -13.31 -7.23 -8.03
CA THR A 373 -12.17 -8.02 -7.56
C THR A 373 -11.07 -7.08 -7.06
N VAL A 374 -10.60 -7.27 -5.82
CA VAL A 374 -9.56 -6.43 -5.24
C VAL A 374 -8.49 -7.27 -4.56
N SER A 375 -7.23 -7.03 -4.90
CA SER A 375 -6.08 -7.47 -4.11
C SER A 375 -5.61 -6.30 -3.22
N LEU A 376 -5.76 -6.44 -1.91
CA LEU A 376 -5.23 -5.52 -0.92
C LEU A 376 -4.47 -6.34 0.12
N ASN A 377 -3.15 -6.26 0.10
CA ASN A 377 -2.30 -6.99 1.04
C ASN A 377 -1.48 -6.01 1.88
N VAL A 378 -1.36 -6.31 3.17
CA VAL A 378 -0.43 -5.58 4.06
C VAL A 378 0.99 -5.99 3.70
N ALA A 379 1.74 -5.05 3.12
CA ALA A 379 3.11 -5.26 2.72
C ALA A 379 4.07 -5.08 3.90
N PRO A 380 5.18 -5.82 3.99
CA PRO A 380 6.10 -5.70 5.11
C PRO A 380 6.90 -4.39 5.06
N ALA A 381 7.40 -3.97 6.22
CA ALA A 381 8.31 -2.84 6.31
C ALA A 381 9.57 -3.17 5.49
N THR A 382 9.93 -2.30 4.55
CA THR A 382 10.91 -2.63 3.50
C THR A 382 12.00 -1.55 3.41
N ARG A 383 13.27 -1.95 3.27
CA ARG A 383 14.42 -1.02 3.12
C ARG A 383 14.47 -0.37 1.73
N THR A 384 13.46 0.41 1.37
CA THR A 384 13.43 1.19 0.13
C THR A 384 14.24 2.48 0.25
N ARG A 385 14.70 3.01 -0.88
CA ARG A 385 15.41 4.28 -0.98
C ARG A 385 14.60 5.44 -0.38
N SER A 386 13.29 5.44 -0.60
CA SER A 386 12.37 6.46 -0.07
C SER A 386 12.25 6.44 1.46
N VAL A 387 12.51 5.31 2.10
CA VAL A 387 12.52 5.21 3.57
C VAL A 387 13.90 5.53 4.14
N VAL A 388 14.97 4.95 3.57
CA VAL A 388 16.33 5.10 4.11
C VAL A 388 16.88 6.53 3.95
N LYS A 389 16.32 7.35 3.04
CA LYS A 389 16.65 8.79 2.97
C LYS A 389 16.34 9.54 4.27
N ASN A 390 15.39 9.05 5.07
CA ASN A 390 15.10 9.58 6.40
C ASN A 390 15.96 8.86 7.44
N LYS A 391 16.98 9.56 7.97
CA LYS A 391 17.94 9.01 8.94
C LYS A 391 17.29 8.39 10.19
N ALA A 392 16.18 8.96 10.67
CA ALA A 392 15.48 8.45 11.85
C ALA A 392 14.80 7.10 11.56
N LEU A 393 14.16 6.98 10.39
CA LEU A 393 13.55 5.72 9.94
C LEU A 393 14.60 4.67 9.61
N ALA A 394 15.70 5.06 8.95
CA ALA A 394 16.81 4.15 8.66
C ALA A 394 17.40 3.55 9.95
N ALA A 395 17.64 4.38 10.96
CA ALA A 395 18.11 3.92 12.26
C ALA A 395 17.08 3.02 12.96
N ALA A 396 15.80 3.40 12.96
CA ALA A 396 14.74 2.57 13.55
C ALA A 396 14.67 1.19 12.89
N TYR A 397 14.79 1.13 11.56
CA TYR A 397 14.79 -0.13 10.80
C TYR A 397 16.00 -1.00 11.14
N ALA A 398 17.19 -0.41 11.30
CA ALA A 398 18.38 -1.15 11.72
C ALA A 398 18.22 -1.80 13.11
N GLY A 399 17.54 -1.14 14.05
CA GLY A 399 17.30 -1.68 15.41
C GLY A 399 16.03 -2.52 15.59
N SER A 400 15.13 -2.52 14.61
CA SER A 400 13.77 -3.09 14.69
C SER A 400 13.74 -4.60 15.01
N HIS A 401 14.70 -5.37 14.51
CA HIS A 401 14.82 -6.81 14.77
C HIS A 401 14.91 -7.15 16.27
N ARG A 402 15.43 -6.24 17.11
CA ARG A 402 15.47 -6.42 18.58
C ARG A 402 14.09 -6.44 19.22
N PHE A 403 13.09 -5.92 18.52
CA PHE A 403 11.70 -5.85 18.94
C PHE A 403 10.80 -6.84 18.21
N GLY A 404 11.38 -7.79 17.47
CA GLY A 404 10.63 -8.82 16.73
C GLY A 404 10.04 -8.33 15.41
N VAL A 405 10.55 -7.23 14.86
CA VAL A 405 10.12 -6.70 13.56
C VAL A 405 11.17 -7.03 12.50
N GLU A 406 10.75 -7.77 11.48
CA GLU A 406 11.57 -8.12 10.31
C GLU A 406 11.43 -7.02 9.26
N ILE A 407 12.56 -6.46 8.83
CA ILE A 407 12.61 -5.51 7.71
C ILE A 407 13.10 -6.25 6.48
N PHE A 408 12.28 -6.22 5.44
CA PHE A 408 12.51 -6.94 4.20
C PHE A 408 13.36 -6.12 3.23
N ASP A 409 14.06 -6.82 2.35
CA ASP A 409 14.67 -6.21 1.18
C ASP A 409 13.61 -5.99 0.10
N PRO A 410 13.70 -4.92 -0.72
CA PRO A 410 12.70 -4.63 -1.75
C PRO A 410 12.39 -5.81 -2.67
N ALA A 411 13.40 -6.58 -3.07
CA ALA A 411 13.20 -7.74 -3.94
C ALA A 411 12.34 -8.84 -3.29
N THR A 412 12.50 -9.06 -1.98
CA THR A 412 11.70 -10.03 -1.22
C THR A 412 10.25 -9.56 -1.16
N SER A 413 10.02 -8.32 -0.71
CA SER A 413 8.67 -7.77 -0.56
C SER A 413 7.94 -7.69 -1.89
N ASN A 414 8.63 -7.24 -2.94
CA ASN A 414 8.11 -7.15 -4.30
C ASN A 414 7.58 -8.50 -4.80
N THR A 415 8.41 -9.55 -4.68
CA THR A 415 8.06 -10.88 -5.17
C THR A 415 6.97 -11.52 -4.31
N LEU A 416 7.02 -11.36 -2.99
CA LEU A 416 6.00 -11.85 -2.06
C LEU A 416 4.64 -11.20 -2.34
N MET A 417 4.60 -9.87 -2.48
CA MET A 417 3.36 -9.14 -2.76
C MET A 417 2.83 -9.43 -4.17
N ALA A 418 3.70 -9.66 -5.15
CA ALA A 418 3.30 -10.12 -6.47
C ALA A 418 2.67 -11.52 -6.43
N ALA A 419 3.21 -12.43 -5.61
CA ALA A 419 2.61 -13.75 -5.42
C ALA A 419 1.22 -13.66 -4.77
N LEU A 420 1.03 -12.80 -3.77
CA LEU A 420 -0.28 -12.57 -3.17
C LEU A 420 -1.26 -11.91 -4.16
N LEU A 421 -0.80 -11.00 -5.02
CA LEU A 421 -1.61 -10.48 -6.12
C LEU A 421 -2.07 -11.60 -7.05
N VAL A 422 -1.17 -12.50 -7.44
CA VAL A 422 -1.50 -13.66 -8.29
C VAL A 422 -2.54 -14.55 -7.61
N HIS A 423 -2.35 -14.85 -6.32
CA HIS A 423 -3.30 -15.60 -5.52
C HIS A 423 -4.69 -14.95 -5.56
N ASP A 424 -4.79 -13.67 -5.22
CA ASP A 424 -6.08 -12.98 -5.09
C ASP A 424 -6.84 -12.90 -6.43
N LEU A 425 -6.12 -12.83 -7.56
CA LEU A 425 -6.71 -12.81 -8.90
C LEU A 425 -7.17 -14.18 -9.41
N ARG A 426 -6.70 -15.28 -8.82
CA ARG A 426 -6.92 -16.65 -9.32
C ARG A 426 -7.67 -17.55 -8.36
N ALA A 427 -7.53 -17.35 -7.05
CA ALA A 427 -8.15 -18.18 -6.03
C ALA A 427 -9.67 -17.94 -5.87
N GLY A 428 -10.18 -16.79 -6.32
CA GLY A 428 -11.61 -16.48 -6.26
C GLY A 428 -12.16 -16.38 -4.84
N ALA A 429 -11.37 -15.85 -3.91
CA ALA A 429 -11.75 -15.74 -2.51
C ALA A 429 -12.98 -14.82 -2.32
N ALA A 430 -13.96 -15.28 -1.55
CA ALA A 430 -15.11 -14.48 -1.19
C ALA A 430 -14.74 -13.34 -0.23
N PRO A 431 -15.40 -12.17 -0.31
CA PRO A 431 -15.25 -11.12 0.68
C PRO A 431 -15.54 -11.62 2.10
N GLN A 432 -14.82 -11.09 3.07
CA GLN A 432 -15.07 -11.37 4.47
C GLN A 432 -16.33 -10.65 4.98
N ALA A 433 -16.83 -11.09 6.14
CA ALA A 433 -18.03 -10.48 6.73
C ALA A 433 -17.79 -9.03 7.17
N GLU A 434 -16.60 -8.73 7.69
CA GLU A 434 -16.20 -7.38 8.07
C GLU A 434 -15.01 -6.88 7.23
N PRO A 435 -15.01 -5.62 6.77
CA PRO A 435 -13.95 -5.08 5.92
C PRO A 435 -12.54 -5.13 6.52
N TRP A 436 -12.40 -5.10 7.85
CA TRP A 436 -11.07 -5.21 8.47
C TRP A 436 -10.49 -6.63 8.34
N GLN A 437 -11.34 -7.66 8.25
CA GLN A 437 -10.90 -9.04 8.05
C GLN A 437 -10.31 -9.21 6.66
N ASP A 438 -10.91 -8.56 5.65
CA ASP A 438 -10.36 -8.49 4.29
C ASP A 438 -8.93 -7.92 4.25
N GLU A 439 -8.62 -6.97 5.13
CA GLU A 439 -7.26 -6.39 5.27
C GLU A 439 -6.30 -7.28 6.07
N ALA A 440 -6.84 -8.10 6.98
CA ALA A 440 -6.06 -8.98 7.85
C ALA A 440 -5.65 -10.28 7.17
N VAL A 441 -6.49 -10.80 6.27
CA VAL A 441 -6.19 -11.98 5.47
C VAL A 441 -4.94 -11.72 4.62
N ASN A 442 -4.06 -12.72 4.54
CA ASN A 442 -2.83 -12.68 3.76
C ASN A 442 -1.84 -11.58 4.15
N ALA A 443 -1.96 -11.00 5.35
CA ALA A 443 -1.08 -9.92 5.78
C ALA A 443 0.36 -10.39 6.00
N ALA A 444 1.31 -9.66 5.41
CA ALA A 444 2.75 -9.77 5.68
C ALA A 444 3.22 -8.55 6.48
N HIS A 445 2.83 -8.48 7.75
CA HIS A 445 3.03 -7.30 8.61
C HIS A 445 4.45 -7.15 9.19
N GLY A 446 5.37 -8.04 8.85
CA GLY A 446 6.77 -7.96 9.28
C GLY A 446 6.97 -8.07 10.79
N GLY A 447 6.03 -8.67 11.52
CA GLY A 447 6.08 -8.73 13.00
C GLY A 447 5.48 -7.52 13.72
N LEU A 448 5.03 -6.48 13.01
CA LEU A 448 4.43 -5.32 13.68
C LEU A 448 3.19 -5.68 14.49
N TRP A 449 2.35 -6.61 14.03
CA TRP A 449 1.14 -7.02 14.75
C TRP A 449 1.42 -7.94 15.93
N THR A 450 2.50 -8.72 15.90
CA THR A 450 2.82 -9.73 16.90
C THR A 450 3.87 -9.27 17.91
N ALA A 451 4.47 -8.10 17.70
CA ALA A 451 5.47 -7.55 18.59
C ALA A 451 4.94 -7.46 20.04
N ALA A 452 5.82 -7.75 20.99
CA ALA A 452 5.48 -7.71 22.42
C ALA A 452 5.05 -6.31 22.89
N TYR A 453 5.64 -5.29 22.29
CA TYR A 453 5.47 -3.91 22.72
C TYR A 453 4.74 -3.09 21.67
N ASP A 454 3.97 -2.12 22.14
CA ASP A 454 3.37 -1.09 21.27
C ASP A 454 4.47 -0.47 20.39
N PRO A 455 4.29 -0.40 19.05
CA PRO A 455 5.31 0.08 18.12
C PRO A 455 5.89 1.44 18.49
N ARG A 456 5.05 2.41 18.90
CA ARG A 456 5.51 3.77 19.25
C ARG A 456 6.27 3.79 20.57
N SER A 457 5.92 2.92 21.52
CA SER A 457 6.66 2.75 22.78
C SER A 457 8.05 2.12 22.61
N ALA A 458 8.30 1.45 21.48
CA ALA A 458 9.58 0.78 21.18
C ALA A 458 10.42 1.52 20.12
N LEU A 459 9.79 2.31 19.24
CA LEU A 459 10.42 2.95 18.08
C LEU A 459 11.65 3.80 18.44
N GLY A 460 11.55 4.60 19.51
CA GLY A 460 12.67 5.45 19.97
C GLY A 460 13.89 4.63 20.42
N LEU A 461 13.65 3.49 21.08
CA LEU A 461 14.72 2.57 21.49
C LEU A 461 15.34 1.87 20.27
N ALA A 462 14.51 1.45 19.31
CA ALA A 462 14.98 0.87 18.06
C ALA A 462 15.89 1.85 17.30
N ALA A 463 15.51 3.12 17.22
CA ALA A 463 16.34 4.13 16.57
C ALA A 463 17.71 4.32 17.27
N VAL A 464 17.74 4.42 18.60
CA VAL A 464 19.01 4.56 19.35
C VAL A 464 19.91 3.35 19.16
N LEU A 465 19.36 2.13 19.27
CA LEU A 465 20.11 0.89 19.07
C LEU A 465 20.63 0.76 17.62
N GLY A 466 19.83 1.19 16.65
CA GLY A 466 20.21 1.18 15.24
C GLY A 466 21.32 2.18 14.90
N ILE A 467 21.37 3.36 15.55
CA ILE A 467 22.50 4.30 15.38
C ILE A 467 23.82 3.64 15.83
N GLY A 468 23.80 2.85 16.89
CA GLY A 468 24.97 2.09 17.34
C GLY A 468 25.43 1.05 16.31
N ALA A 469 24.48 0.37 15.66
CA ALA A 469 24.75 -0.64 14.64
C ALA A 469 25.17 -0.06 13.28
N LEU A 470 24.83 1.19 12.97
CA LEU A 470 25.24 1.88 11.74
C LEU A 470 26.62 2.54 11.84
N ARG A 471 27.23 2.56 13.03
CA ARG A 471 28.55 3.16 13.30
C ARG A 471 29.67 2.14 13.47
N GLY A 472 29.34 0.85 13.55
CA GLY A 472 30.27 -0.28 13.46
C GLY A 472 30.10 -0.95 12.11
#